data_AF-A0A2M7DHY7-F1
#
_entry.id   AF-A0A2M7DHY7-F1
#
_cell.length_a   1.000
_cell.length_b   1.000
_cell.length_c   1.000
_cell.angle_alpha   90.00
_cell.angle_beta   90.00
_cell.angle_gamma   90.00
#
_symmetry.space_group_name_H-M   'P 1'
#
loop_
_entity.id
_entity.type
_entity.pdbx_description
1 polymer ?
#
loop_
_entity_poly.entity_id
_entity_poly.type
_entity_poly.pdbx_seq_one_letter_code
_entity_poly.pdbx_strand_id
1 'polypeptide(L)'
;MNLPIKIRFFAFLVTLFFFLVNTIMWGQLQIVAANTPYLINFDATVSGVNEGQYAGTGFTPNPTAGQLNSNAFATTGMSDGSSVFGGTNLIGDFARSTSFGNVITGGFYAFEVSLGNRAFGFQPGSSDFTPGSVTLRLQNQTGTTIETLRLSYTVYVRNDQGRSNNVNFSYSADNISFTQQPLLEIISPIAADGSPQWVAHTYTVIVGMEALANNDFYYLRWDSDDNGGSGSRDEFAIDDIQLTANPNDLVFSENGSLVFPLYHLNGTLQAGDDLLALNGSIDFNFGNVALGNITINPGAEVDFTNNLTLSGDVVNNGSLIFKSTTTNTAQLDVVPANSKLLGNVTIQRYI
;
A
#
# COMPACT_ATOMS: atom_id res chain seq x y z
N MET A 1 -76.13 4.50 44.53
CA MET A 1 -75.42 3.86 45.65
C MET A 1 -74.04 3.46 45.13
N ASN A 2 -73.00 4.09 45.67
CA ASN A 2 -71.57 3.74 45.65
C ASN A 2 -70.85 3.37 44.33
N LEU A 3 -70.10 4.36 43.82
CA LEU A 3 -68.77 4.19 43.20
C LEU A 3 -67.70 3.90 44.30
N PRO A 4 -66.41 3.56 44.03
CA PRO A 4 -65.72 3.18 42.77
C PRO A 4 -64.67 2.04 42.91
N ILE A 5 -64.16 1.46 41.82
CA ILE A 5 -62.74 1.03 41.72
C ILE A 5 -62.17 1.45 40.35
N LYS A 6 -61.11 2.25 40.39
CA LYS A 6 -60.25 2.68 39.29
C LYS A 6 -59.18 1.63 39.02
N ILE A 7 -58.89 1.30 37.76
CA ILE A 7 -57.52 0.97 37.31
C ILE A 7 -57.31 1.68 35.96
N ARG A 8 -56.30 2.55 35.92
CA ARG A 8 -55.76 3.22 34.73
C ARG A 8 -54.81 2.26 34.02
N PHE A 9 -54.80 2.22 32.69
CA PHE A 9 -53.59 1.85 31.97
C PHE A 9 -53.32 2.82 30.82
N PHE A 10 -52.04 3.11 30.73
CA PHE A 10 -51.35 4.22 30.11
C PHE A 10 -51.13 3.95 28.61
N ALA A 11 -51.05 5.02 27.83
CA ALA A 11 -50.70 4.98 26.41
C ALA A 11 -49.31 4.35 26.18
N PHE A 12 -49.16 3.58 25.11
CA PHE A 12 -47.85 3.30 24.52
C PHE A 12 -47.96 3.42 22.99
N LEU A 13 -47.53 4.58 22.50
CA LEU A 13 -47.31 4.85 21.08
C LEU A 13 -45.94 4.24 20.73
N VAL A 14 -45.91 3.11 20.02
CA VAL A 14 -44.67 2.56 19.45
C VAL A 14 -44.52 3.12 18.05
N THR A 15 -43.73 4.17 17.89
CA THR A 15 -43.25 4.60 16.58
C THR A 15 -41.93 3.87 16.32
N LEU A 16 -42.00 2.79 15.54
CA LEU A 16 -40.83 2.01 15.12
C LEU A 16 -40.21 2.69 13.89
N PHE A 17 -39.19 3.51 14.12
CA PHE A 17 -38.39 4.13 13.05
C PHE A 17 -37.27 3.15 12.67
N PHE A 18 -37.52 2.27 11.70
CA PHE A 18 -36.47 1.48 11.07
C PHE A 18 -35.69 2.39 10.11
N PHE A 19 -34.53 2.89 10.55
CA PHE A 19 -33.51 3.35 9.63
C PHE A 19 -32.86 2.13 8.97
N LEU A 20 -33.36 1.76 7.78
CA LEU A 20 -32.61 0.90 6.86
C LEU A 20 -31.50 1.77 6.27
N VAL A 21 -30.33 1.78 6.93
CA VAL A 21 -29.10 2.21 6.27
C VAL A 21 -28.74 1.08 5.32
N ASN A 22 -29.15 1.19 4.06
CA ASN A 22 -28.59 0.36 2.99
C ASN A 22 -27.16 0.84 2.81
N THR A 23 -26.22 0.26 3.57
CA THR A 23 -24.83 0.28 3.13
C THR A 23 -24.79 -0.57 1.87
N ILE A 24 -24.65 0.07 0.72
CA ILE A 24 -24.25 -0.63 -0.51
C ILE A 24 -22.86 -1.16 -0.18
N MET A 25 -22.78 -2.44 0.18
CA MET A 25 -21.53 -3.14 0.38
C MET A 25 -20.90 -3.31 -1.00
N TRP A 26 -19.95 -2.45 -1.33
CA TRP A 26 -19.15 -2.59 -2.55
C TRP A 26 -18.25 -3.82 -2.39
N GLY A 27 -18.21 -4.68 -3.39
CA GLY A 27 -17.44 -5.93 -3.35
C GLY A 27 -15.97 -5.76 -3.76
N GLN A 28 -15.24 -4.81 -3.21
CA GLN A 28 -13.79 -4.56 -3.39
C GLN A 28 -13.46 -3.15 -2.86
N LEU A 29 -12.17 -2.79 -2.82
CA LEU A 29 -11.78 -1.39 -2.58
C LEU A 29 -12.25 -0.49 -3.74
N GLN A 30 -12.92 0.60 -3.39
CA GLN A 30 -13.41 1.60 -4.33
C GLN A 30 -12.63 2.90 -4.21
N ILE A 31 -11.96 3.31 -5.29
CA ILE A 31 -11.32 4.62 -5.38
C ILE A 31 -12.37 5.59 -5.92
N VAL A 32 -13.06 6.29 -5.02
CA VAL A 32 -14.15 7.22 -5.35
C VAL A 32 -13.69 8.67 -5.57
N ALA A 33 -12.45 8.99 -5.19
CA ALA A 33 -11.86 10.30 -5.35
C ALA A 33 -10.37 10.19 -5.67
N ALA A 34 -9.90 11.01 -6.63
CA ALA A 34 -8.48 11.24 -6.83
C ALA A 34 -7.89 12.04 -5.65
N ASN A 35 -6.57 12.01 -5.54
CA ASN A 35 -5.78 12.70 -4.52
C ASN A 35 -6.27 12.48 -3.08
N THR A 36 -6.86 11.30 -2.83
CA THR A 36 -7.36 10.90 -1.52
C THR A 36 -6.66 9.61 -1.12
N PRO A 37 -6.04 9.54 0.07
CA PRO A 37 -5.42 8.32 0.54
C PRO A 37 -6.49 7.31 1.00
N TYR A 38 -6.40 6.09 0.50
CA TYR A 38 -7.18 4.93 0.94
C TYR A 38 -6.24 4.00 1.70
N LEU A 39 -6.51 3.77 2.99
CA LEU A 39 -5.67 2.95 3.87
C LEU A 39 -6.34 1.60 4.17
N ILE A 40 -5.58 0.53 4.01
CA ILE A 40 -5.89 -0.82 4.49
C ILE A 40 -4.80 -1.22 5.48
N ASN A 41 -5.12 -1.14 6.77
CA ASN A 41 -4.24 -1.52 7.88
C ASN A 41 -4.82 -2.64 8.74
N PHE A 42 -5.89 -3.29 8.28
CA PHE A 42 -6.58 -4.43 8.91
C PHE A 42 -7.02 -4.28 10.39
N ASP A 43 -6.87 -3.11 11.00
CA ASP A 43 -7.23 -2.83 12.39
C ASP A 43 -8.69 -2.45 12.59
N ALA A 44 -9.35 -2.00 11.52
CA ALA A 44 -10.73 -1.59 11.51
C ALA A 44 -11.40 -1.97 10.18
N THR A 45 -12.72 -1.85 10.12
CA THR A 45 -13.47 -2.04 8.88
C THR A 45 -12.96 -1.09 7.80
N VAL A 46 -12.58 -1.66 6.65
CA VAL A 46 -12.38 -0.91 5.41
C VAL A 46 -13.43 -1.41 4.42
N SER A 47 -14.32 -0.51 4.02
CA SER A 47 -15.47 -0.84 3.16
C SER A 47 -15.01 -1.58 1.90
N GLY A 48 -15.56 -2.78 1.70
CA GLY A 48 -15.27 -3.65 0.57
C GLY A 48 -13.96 -4.44 0.66
N VAL A 49 -13.19 -4.30 1.74
CA VAL A 49 -11.89 -4.96 1.95
C VAL A 49 -11.91 -5.94 3.12
N ASN A 50 -12.36 -5.51 4.31
CA ASN A 50 -12.47 -6.33 5.52
C ASN A 50 -13.55 -5.77 6.45
N GLU A 51 -14.12 -6.63 7.31
CA GLU A 51 -15.10 -6.24 8.31
C GLU A 51 -14.52 -6.39 9.72
N GLY A 52 -14.55 -5.32 10.51
CA GLY A 52 -13.90 -5.23 11.81
C GLY A 52 -12.37 -5.34 11.72
N GLN A 53 -11.72 -5.44 12.87
CA GLN A 53 -10.32 -5.83 12.95
C GLN A 53 -10.16 -7.25 12.40
N TYR A 54 -9.22 -7.46 11.48
CA TYR A 54 -8.96 -8.78 10.90
C TYR A 54 -8.52 -9.78 11.97
N ALA A 55 -9.17 -10.95 12.00
CA ALA A 55 -8.97 -11.96 13.02
C ALA A 55 -8.55 -13.32 12.43
N GLY A 56 -8.27 -13.39 11.13
CA GLY A 56 -7.86 -14.64 10.47
C GLY A 56 -8.99 -15.67 10.43
N THR A 57 -10.24 -15.23 10.29
CA THR A 57 -11.43 -16.11 10.28
C THR A 57 -11.96 -16.43 8.88
N GLY A 58 -11.16 -16.16 7.85
CA GLY A 58 -11.47 -16.53 6.47
C GLY A 58 -11.77 -15.36 5.53
N PHE A 59 -12.15 -15.77 4.32
CA PHE A 59 -12.41 -14.94 3.16
C PHE A 59 -13.83 -15.25 2.66
N THR A 60 -14.63 -14.22 2.41
CA THR A 60 -16.02 -14.40 1.91
C THR A 60 -16.46 -13.14 1.17
N PRO A 61 -17.37 -13.23 0.17
CA PRO A 61 -17.87 -12.05 -0.52
C PRO A 61 -18.70 -11.13 0.39
N ASN A 62 -19.21 -11.66 1.50
CA ASN A 62 -20.00 -10.94 2.49
C ASN A 62 -19.36 -11.14 3.88
N PRO A 63 -18.28 -10.41 4.20
CA PRO A 63 -17.54 -10.58 5.43
C PRO A 63 -18.36 -10.19 6.65
N THR A 64 -18.18 -10.97 7.72
CA THR A 64 -18.52 -10.60 9.09
C THR A 64 -17.24 -10.22 9.84
N ALA A 65 -17.38 -9.67 11.04
CA ALA A 65 -16.25 -9.20 11.83
C ALA A 65 -15.11 -10.24 11.92
N GLY A 66 -13.90 -9.83 11.57
CA GLY A 66 -12.70 -10.69 11.54
C GLY A 66 -12.32 -11.25 10.18
N GLN A 67 -13.14 -11.05 9.14
CA GLN A 67 -12.96 -11.67 7.83
C GLN A 67 -12.50 -10.67 6.76
N LEU A 68 -11.79 -11.18 5.76
CA LEU A 68 -11.47 -10.46 4.53
C LEU A 68 -12.61 -10.61 3.51
N ASN A 69 -12.84 -9.56 2.74
CA ASN A 69 -13.76 -9.59 1.61
C ASN A 69 -13.08 -10.28 0.42
N SER A 70 -13.56 -11.48 0.05
CA SER A 70 -13.00 -12.20 -1.08
C SER A 70 -13.31 -11.55 -2.42
N ASN A 71 -14.20 -10.55 -2.48
CA ASN A 71 -14.31 -9.74 -3.68
C ASN A 71 -13.16 -8.71 -3.80
N ALA A 72 -12.46 -8.37 -2.71
CA ALA A 72 -11.22 -7.59 -2.74
C ALA A 72 -9.97 -8.48 -2.87
N PHE A 73 -9.96 -9.66 -2.24
CA PHE A 73 -8.78 -10.52 -2.20
C PHE A 73 -9.00 -11.86 -2.89
N ALA A 74 -8.04 -12.24 -3.74
CA ALA A 74 -7.88 -13.59 -4.25
C ALA A 74 -6.49 -14.13 -3.90
N THR A 75 -6.36 -15.44 -3.72
CA THR A 75 -5.11 -16.07 -3.33
C THR A 75 -4.88 -17.40 -4.04
N THR A 76 -3.60 -17.78 -4.21
CA THR A 76 -3.17 -19.05 -4.79
C THR A 76 -2.07 -19.68 -3.96
N GLY A 77 -1.82 -20.97 -4.18
CA GLY A 77 -0.67 -21.68 -3.62
C GLY A 77 -0.90 -22.31 -2.24
N MET A 78 -2.12 -22.30 -1.71
CA MET A 78 -2.46 -23.06 -0.49
C MET A 78 -2.82 -24.50 -0.83
N SER A 79 -2.54 -25.43 0.09
CA SER A 79 -2.85 -26.85 -0.08
C SER A 79 -4.36 -27.14 -0.05
N ASP A 80 -5.12 -26.31 0.67
CA ASP A 80 -6.59 -26.30 0.64
C ASP A 80 -7.18 -25.68 -0.65
N GLY A 81 -6.34 -25.24 -1.59
CA GLY A 81 -6.72 -24.71 -2.90
C GLY A 81 -6.54 -23.19 -3.04
N SER A 82 -7.21 -22.60 -4.02
CA SER A 82 -7.15 -21.15 -4.27
C SER A 82 -8.44 -20.46 -3.81
N SER A 83 -8.31 -19.26 -3.23
CA SER A 83 -9.47 -18.38 -3.01
C SER A 83 -9.64 -17.48 -4.22
N VAL A 84 -10.67 -17.71 -5.03
CA VAL A 84 -11.00 -16.84 -6.17
C VAL A 84 -11.81 -15.63 -5.72
N PHE A 85 -11.85 -14.58 -6.56
CA PHE A 85 -12.70 -13.42 -6.29
C PHE A 85 -14.17 -13.82 -6.10
N GLY A 86 -14.77 -13.42 -4.99
CA GLY A 86 -16.14 -13.77 -4.60
C GLY A 86 -16.32 -15.18 -4.03
N GLY A 87 -15.24 -15.95 -3.87
CA GLY A 87 -15.25 -17.27 -3.24
C GLY A 87 -15.47 -17.23 -1.72
N THR A 88 -15.80 -18.37 -1.11
CA THR A 88 -15.98 -18.49 0.35
C THR A 88 -15.04 -19.55 0.91
N ASN A 89 -14.09 -19.12 1.74
CA ASN A 89 -13.05 -19.96 2.35
C ASN A 89 -12.92 -19.58 3.83
N LEU A 90 -13.63 -20.31 4.70
CA LEU A 90 -13.80 -19.96 6.13
C LEU A 90 -13.12 -20.93 7.10
N ILE A 91 -12.32 -21.86 6.57
CA ILE A 91 -11.66 -22.92 7.33
C ILE A 91 -10.27 -23.19 6.74
N GLY A 92 -9.48 -23.99 7.45
CA GLY A 92 -8.21 -24.52 6.94
C GLY A 92 -7.16 -23.44 6.78
N ASP A 93 -6.41 -23.49 5.67
CA ASP A 93 -5.33 -22.56 5.34
C ASP A 93 -5.81 -21.10 5.25
N PHE A 94 -7.11 -20.86 5.08
CA PHE A 94 -7.68 -19.52 4.97
C PHE A 94 -8.09 -18.91 6.31
N ALA A 95 -8.11 -19.70 7.39
CA ALA A 95 -8.67 -19.28 8.68
C ALA A 95 -7.80 -19.71 9.87
N ARG A 96 -6.52 -19.30 9.89
CA ARG A 96 -5.57 -19.68 10.94
C ARG A 96 -5.61 -18.80 12.20
N SER A 97 -6.61 -17.94 12.32
CA SER A 97 -6.81 -17.05 13.47
C SER A 97 -5.68 -16.04 13.69
N THR A 98 -5.66 -15.39 14.86
CA THR A 98 -4.63 -14.43 15.26
C THR A 98 -3.38 -15.10 15.82
N SER A 99 -2.20 -14.54 15.60
CA SER A 99 -0.94 -14.98 16.21
C SER A 99 0.04 -13.82 16.41
N PHE A 100 0.97 -13.93 17.37
CA PHE A 100 2.11 -13.01 17.50
C PHE A 100 3.34 -13.46 16.68
N GLY A 101 3.25 -14.61 16.01
CA GLY A 101 4.32 -15.28 15.28
C GLY A 101 4.77 -16.59 15.93
N ASN A 102 5.82 -17.21 15.38
CA ASN A 102 6.34 -18.56 15.66
C ASN A 102 5.32 -19.68 15.41
N VAL A 103 4.48 -19.53 14.39
CA VAL A 103 3.58 -20.59 13.93
C VAL A 103 4.33 -21.54 13.00
N ILE A 104 3.90 -22.80 12.94
CA ILE A 104 4.55 -23.83 12.10
C ILE A 104 3.63 -24.39 11.03
N THR A 105 2.33 -24.09 11.12
CA THR A 105 1.34 -24.61 10.19
C THR A 105 1.14 -23.60 9.07
N GLY A 106 1.27 -24.06 7.83
CA GLY A 106 1.05 -23.22 6.65
C GLY A 106 -0.33 -22.59 6.62
N GLY A 107 -0.43 -21.40 6.03
CA GLY A 107 -1.71 -20.71 5.81
C GLY A 107 -1.69 -19.23 6.17
N PHE A 108 -2.87 -18.63 6.09
CA PHE A 108 -3.14 -17.22 6.30
C PHE A 108 -3.55 -16.93 7.74
N TYR A 109 -2.85 -15.99 8.37
CA TYR A 109 -3.03 -15.57 9.76
C TYR A 109 -3.38 -14.08 9.82
N ALA A 110 -3.99 -13.67 10.93
CA ALA A 110 -3.99 -12.26 11.35
C ALA A 110 -2.84 -12.04 12.35
N PHE A 111 -1.65 -11.70 11.85
CA PHE A 111 -0.50 -11.50 12.73
C PHE A 111 -0.63 -10.20 13.52
N GLU A 112 -0.30 -10.24 14.81
CA GLU A 112 -0.08 -9.06 15.64
C GLU A 112 1.39 -8.66 15.59
N VAL A 113 1.72 -7.78 14.65
CA VAL A 113 3.12 -7.38 14.39
C VAL A 113 3.64 -6.43 15.47
N SER A 114 2.73 -5.74 16.15
CA SER A 114 2.95 -5.02 17.41
C SER A 114 1.63 -4.93 18.17
N LEU A 115 1.66 -4.59 19.46
CA LEU A 115 0.46 -4.62 20.31
C LEU A 115 -0.70 -3.83 19.69
N GLY A 116 -1.77 -4.53 19.34
CA GLY A 116 -2.97 -3.97 18.74
C GLY A 116 -2.92 -3.72 17.23
N ASN A 117 -1.78 -3.91 16.56
CA ASN A 117 -1.65 -3.78 15.10
C ASN A 117 -1.80 -5.15 14.41
N ARG A 118 -2.87 -5.34 13.64
CA ARG A 118 -3.11 -6.52 12.80
C ARG A 118 -2.59 -6.33 11.39
N ALA A 119 -1.83 -7.31 10.93
CA ALA A 119 -1.40 -7.42 9.55
C ALA A 119 -1.98 -8.67 8.89
N PHE A 120 -2.13 -8.63 7.55
CA PHE A 120 -2.49 -9.82 6.79
C PHE A 120 -1.23 -10.70 6.61
N GLY A 121 -1.19 -11.78 7.38
CA GLY A 121 -0.06 -12.68 7.49
C GLY A 121 -0.17 -13.96 6.67
N PHE A 122 0.99 -14.53 6.33
CA PHE A 122 1.11 -15.90 5.87
C PHE A 122 2.32 -16.60 6.49
N GLN A 123 2.13 -17.87 6.86
CA GLN A 123 3.20 -18.82 7.12
C GLN A 123 3.32 -19.71 5.88
N PRO A 124 4.44 -19.66 5.14
CA PRO A 124 4.69 -20.63 4.10
C PRO A 124 4.97 -22.02 4.70
N GLY A 125 4.47 -23.05 4.05
CA GLY A 125 4.67 -24.47 4.38
C GLY A 125 5.33 -25.22 3.22
N SER A 126 5.43 -26.54 3.29
CA SER A 126 5.94 -27.32 2.15
C SER A 126 4.97 -27.39 0.96
N SER A 127 3.69 -27.14 1.22
CA SER A 127 2.59 -27.21 0.25
C SER A 127 1.74 -25.93 0.26
N ASP A 128 2.15 -24.93 1.04
CA ASP A 128 1.37 -23.73 1.32
C ASP A 128 2.24 -22.52 1.03
N PHE A 129 1.83 -21.70 0.08
CA PHE A 129 2.45 -20.44 -0.26
C PHE A 129 3.94 -20.54 -0.68
N THR A 130 4.35 -21.67 -1.26
CA THR A 130 5.69 -21.91 -1.83
C THR A 130 5.61 -22.69 -3.17
N PRO A 131 5.29 -22.06 -4.31
CA PRO A 131 4.94 -20.65 -4.45
C PRO A 131 3.47 -20.36 -4.16
N GLY A 132 3.17 -19.12 -3.78
CA GLY A 132 1.80 -18.62 -3.62
C GLY A 132 1.67 -17.13 -3.89
N SER A 133 0.43 -16.64 -3.95
CA SER A 133 0.16 -15.21 -4.14
C SER A 133 -1.08 -14.72 -3.42
N VAL A 134 -1.09 -13.43 -3.09
CA VAL A 134 -2.23 -12.64 -2.67
C VAL A 134 -2.44 -11.53 -3.68
N THR A 135 -3.63 -11.41 -4.24
CA THR A 135 -4.00 -10.35 -5.20
C THR A 135 -5.12 -9.50 -4.62
N LEU A 136 -4.86 -8.20 -4.48
CA LEU A 136 -5.84 -7.17 -4.16
C LEU A 136 -6.44 -6.60 -5.45
N ARG A 137 -7.76 -6.56 -5.54
CA ARG A 137 -8.51 -5.89 -6.60
C ARG A 137 -9.03 -4.54 -6.11
N LEU A 138 -8.79 -3.51 -6.91
CA LEU A 138 -9.33 -2.17 -6.73
C LEU A 138 -10.11 -1.74 -7.96
N GLN A 139 -11.06 -0.83 -7.79
CA GLN A 139 -11.88 -0.30 -8.89
C GLN A 139 -11.83 1.22 -8.90
N ASN A 140 -11.71 1.78 -10.09
CA ASN A 140 -11.82 3.21 -10.31
C ASN A 140 -13.30 3.63 -10.31
N GLN A 141 -13.70 4.45 -9.35
CA GLN A 141 -15.00 5.11 -9.30
C GLN A 141 -14.88 6.62 -9.13
N THR A 142 -13.76 7.19 -9.58
CA THR A 142 -13.49 8.64 -9.46
C THR A 142 -14.33 9.49 -10.43
N GLY A 143 -14.94 8.86 -11.44
CA GLY A 143 -15.61 9.55 -12.55
C GLY A 143 -14.65 9.96 -13.68
N THR A 144 -13.34 9.78 -13.51
CA THR A 144 -12.29 10.10 -14.50
C THR A 144 -11.30 8.95 -14.65
N THR A 145 -10.40 9.02 -15.63
CA THR A 145 -9.31 8.04 -15.76
C THR A 145 -8.27 8.23 -14.65
N ILE A 146 -7.79 7.14 -14.06
CA ILE A 146 -6.61 7.13 -13.19
C ILE A 146 -5.40 6.83 -14.08
N GLU A 147 -4.45 7.76 -14.13
CA GLU A 147 -3.22 7.62 -14.91
C GLU A 147 -2.04 7.25 -14.01
N THR A 148 -2.14 7.56 -12.71
CA THR A 148 -1.07 7.31 -11.75
C THR A 148 -1.64 6.85 -10.42
N LEU A 149 -0.95 5.92 -9.77
CA LEU A 149 -1.31 5.41 -8.44
C LEU A 149 -0.09 5.41 -7.55
N ARG A 150 -0.13 6.22 -6.49
CA ARG A 150 0.82 6.09 -5.38
C ARG A 150 0.40 4.94 -4.49
N LEU A 151 1.32 4.01 -4.32
CA LEU A 151 1.20 2.89 -3.41
C LEU A 151 2.27 3.03 -2.32
N SER A 152 1.86 2.93 -1.06
CA SER A 152 2.74 2.65 0.05
C SER A 152 2.24 1.41 0.80
N TYR A 153 3.13 0.59 1.34
CA TYR A 153 2.78 -0.55 2.19
C TYR A 153 3.98 -0.99 3.01
N THR A 154 3.73 -1.75 4.07
CA THR A 154 4.75 -2.41 4.88
C THR A 154 4.73 -3.92 4.66
N VAL A 155 5.89 -4.52 4.44
CA VAL A 155 6.10 -5.96 4.65
C VAL A 155 6.80 -6.16 5.98
N TYR A 156 6.20 -6.96 6.85
CA TYR A 156 6.81 -7.44 8.07
C TYR A 156 7.42 -8.82 7.82
N VAL A 157 8.67 -9.00 8.24
CA VAL A 157 9.38 -10.29 8.19
C VAL A 157 9.74 -10.71 9.61
N ARG A 158 9.46 -11.97 9.96
CA ARG A 158 9.98 -12.60 11.17
C ARG A 158 10.89 -13.75 10.76
N ASN A 159 12.19 -13.48 10.78
CA ASN A 159 13.24 -14.42 10.40
C ASN A 159 13.51 -15.44 11.53
N ASP A 160 12.63 -16.43 11.68
CA ASP A 160 12.68 -17.43 12.75
C ASP A 160 13.14 -18.82 12.31
N GLN A 161 13.37 -19.04 11.00
CA GLN A 161 13.72 -20.35 10.45
C GLN A 161 14.96 -20.34 9.55
N GLY A 162 15.44 -21.55 9.24
CA GLY A 162 16.67 -21.78 8.45
C GLY A 162 16.46 -21.78 6.92
N ARG A 163 15.34 -21.23 6.44
CA ARG A 163 14.98 -21.21 5.02
C ARG A 163 14.46 -19.83 4.64
N SER A 164 15.10 -19.27 3.63
CA SER A 164 14.78 -17.99 3.03
C SER A 164 13.60 -18.12 2.06
N ASN A 165 12.74 -17.10 2.08
CA ASN A 165 11.70 -16.88 1.08
C ASN A 165 11.82 -15.46 0.51
N ASN A 166 11.36 -15.28 -0.73
CA ASN A 166 11.16 -13.95 -1.28
C ASN A 166 9.70 -13.52 -1.14
N VAL A 167 9.45 -12.22 -1.14
CA VAL A 167 8.14 -11.62 -1.39
C VAL A 167 8.32 -10.57 -2.48
N ASN A 168 7.69 -10.80 -3.62
CA ASN A 168 7.71 -9.90 -4.76
C ASN A 168 6.41 -9.11 -4.84
N PHE A 169 6.50 -7.93 -5.43
CA PHE A 169 5.33 -7.14 -5.79
C PHE A 169 5.20 -7.02 -7.31
N SER A 170 3.97 -7.19 -7.79
CA SER A 170 3.60 -6.98 -9.19
C SER A 170 2.22 -6.36 -9.32
N TYR A 171 1.91 -5.84 -10.50
CA TYR A 171 0.63 -5.18 -10.79
C TYR A 171 0.11 -5.53 -12.18
N SER A 172 -1.20 -5.37 -12.38
CA SER A 172 -1.87 -5.74 -13.63
C SER A 172 -3.17 -4.97 -13.84
N ALA A 173 -3.50 -4.68 -15.11
CA ALA A 173 -4.80 -4.14 -15.52
C ALA A 173 -5.82 -5.24 -15.88
N ASP A 174 -5.37 -6.47 -16.20
CA ASP A 174 -6.21 -7.55 -16.72
C ASP A 174 -6.32 -8.77 -15.79
N ASN A 175 -5.54 -8.80 -14.70
CA ASN A 175 -5.39 -9.94 -13.78
C ASN A 175 -4.86 -11.22 -14.46
N ILE A 176 -4.21 -11.09 -15.61
CA ILE A 176 -3.62 -12.19 -16.37
C ILE A 176 -2.11 -11.95 -16.50
N SER A 177 -1.74 -10.77 -16.99
CA SER A 177 -0.35 -10.37 -17.22
C SER A 177 0.09 -9.42 -16.11
N PHE A 178 1.10 -9.82 -15.35
CA PHE A 178 1.61 -9.04 -14.22
C PHE A 178 2.99 -8.48 -14.53
N THR A 179 3.16 -7.19 -14.29
CA THR A 179 4.45 -6.50 -14.33
C THR A 179 5.03 -6.45 -12.92
N GLN A 180 6.17 -7.11 -12.71
CA GLN A 180 6.89 -7.06 -11.45
C GLN A 180 7.56 -5.70 -11.25
N GLN A 181 7.63 -5.23 -10.00
CA GLN A 181 8.49 -4.12 -9.59
C GLN A 181 9.66 -4.67 -8.77
N PRO A 182 10.84 -4.87 -9.37
CA PRO A 182 11.98 -5.51 -8.69
C PRO A 182 12.48 -4.76 -7.45
N LEU A 183 12.28 -3.43 -7.39
CA LEU A 183 12.68 -2.62 -6.24
C LEU A 183 11.86 -2.86 -4.97
N LEU A 184 10.77 -3.61 -5.10
CA LEU A 184 9.84 -3.96 -4.03
C LEU A 184 9.96 -5.44 -3.62
N GLU A 185 11.01 -6.12 -4.07
CA GLU A 185 11.36 -7.45 -3.57
C GLU A 185 11.95 -7.34 -2.16
N ILE A 186 11.54 -8.28 -1.30
CA ILE A 186 12.19 -8.56 -0.05
C ILE A 186 12.55 -10.04 0.04
N ILE A 187 13.68 -10.32 0.67
CA ILE A 187 14.19 -11.68 0.88
C ILE A 187 14.49 -11.82 2.37
N SER A 188 13.92 -12.85 3.01
CA SER A 188 14.31 -13.19 4.37
C SER A 188 15.69 -13.87 4.40
N PRO A 189 16.53 -13.67 5.42
CA PRO A 189 17.82 -14.35 5.51
C PRO A 189 17.70 -15.89 5.57
N ILE A 190 18.72 -16.61 5.11
CA ILE A 190 18.77 -18.09 5.30
C ILE A 190 19.04 -18.46 6.76
N ALA A 191 19.80 -17.63 7.48
CA ALA A 191 20.14 -17.88 8.87
C ALA A 191 19.09 -17.24 9.78
N ALA A 192 18.37 -18.05 10.55
CA ALA A 192 17.42 -17.60 11.55
C ALA A 192 18.06 -16.62 12.54
N ASP A 193 17.28 -15.65 12.99
CA ASP A 193 17.69 -14.75 14.05
C ASP A 193 17.80 -15.51 15.38
N GLY A 194 18.79 -15.15 16.20
CA GLY A 194 18.92 -15.72 17.55
C GLY A 194 17.76 -15.35 18.49
N SER A 195 17.02 -14.28 18.17
CA SER A 195 15.82 -13.83 18.87
C SER A 195 14.87 -13.16 17.87
N PRO A 196 14.11 -13.95 17.08
CA PRO A 196 13.29 -13.43 15.98
C PRO A 196 12.23 -12.44 16.46
N GLN A 197 12.11 -11.32 15.76
CA GLN A 197 11.11 -10.27 15.95
C GLN A 197 10.53 -9.87 14.60
N TRP A 198 9.39 -9.20 14.59
CA TRP A 198 8.85 -8.59 13.38
C TRP A 198 9.69 -7.38 12.98
N VAL A 199 10.28 -7.41 11.79
CA VAL A 199 11.03 -6.31 11.20
C VAL A 199 10.20 -5.70 10.07
N ALA A 200 9.96 -4.40 10.13
CA ALA A 200 9.15 -3.66 9.16
C ALA A 200 9.99 -3.16 7.98
N HIS A 201 9.50 -3.37 6.77
CA HIS A 201 10.05 -2.85 5.52
C HIS A 201 8.96 -2.09 4.78
N THR A 202 9.00 -0.76 4.90
CA THR A 202 8.02 0.12 4.25
C THR A 202 8.52 0.57 2.89
N TYR A 203 7.62 0.50 1.93
CA TYR A 203 7.86 0.90 0.55
C TYR A 203 6.88 2.00 0.15
N THR A 204 7.35 2.89 -0.73
CA THR A 204 6.50 3.86 -1.43
C THR A 204 6.93 3.90 -2.89
N VAL A 205 5.98 3.72 -3.80
CA VAL A 205 6.21 3.72 -5.24
C VAL A 205 5.04 4.36 -5.96
N ILE A 206 5.28 4.90 -7.15
CA ILE A 206 4.20 5.10 -8.11
C ILE A 206 4.17 3.90 -9.02
N VAL A 207 3.02 3.24 -9.02
CA VAL A 207 2.74 2.15 -9.92
C VAL A 207 2.50 2.78 -11.29
N GLY A 208 3.45 2.59 -12.20
CA GLY A 208 3.23 2.88 -13.62
C GLY A 208 2.10 1.98 -14.10
N MET A 209 0.97 2.57 -14.46
CA MET A 209 -0.19 1.81 -14.93
C MET A 209 -0.55 2.24 -16.34
N GLU A 210 -1.09 1.30 -17.12
CA GLU A 210 -1.92 1.69 -18.25
C GLU A 210 -3.10 2.49 -17.70
N ALA A 211 -3.51 3.53 -18.43
CA ALA A 211 -4.61 4.41 -18.04
C ALA A 211 -5.86 3.59 -17.62
N LEU A 212 -6.26 3.70 -16.36
CA LEU A 212 -7.37 2.96 -15.76
C LEU A 212 -8.66 3.76 -15.91
N ALA A 213 -9.52 3.40 -16.85
CA ALA A 213 -10.76 4.13 -17.08
C ALA A 213 -11.74 4.00 -15.90
N ASN A 214 -12.72 4.91 -15.84
CA ASN A 214 -13.74 4.85 -14.81
C ASN A 214 -14.56 3.53 -14.92
N ASN A 215 -14.80 2.90 -13.78
CA ASN A 215 -15.39 1.58 -13.57
C ASN A 215 -14.48 0.37 -13.84
N ASP A 216 -13.27 0.56 -14.38
CA ASP A 216 -12.33 -0.53 -14.62
C ASP A 216 -11.64 -0.98 -13.32
N PHE A 217 -11.09 -2.20 -13.37
CA PHE A 217 -10.37 -2.83 -12.27
C PHE A 217 -8.86 -2.77 -12.48
N TYR A 218 -8.15 -2.76 -11.35
CA TYR A 218 -6.71 -2.92 -11.32
C TYR A 218 -6.33 -3.89 -10.21
N TYR A 219 -5.16 -4.51 -10.34
CA TYR A 219 -4.76 -5.63 -9.50
C TYR A 219 -3.34 -5.40 -8.99
N LEU A 220 -3.17 -5.52 -7.68
CA LEU A 220 -1.88 -5.47 -6.99
C LEU A 220 -1.64 -6.85 -6.40
N ARG A 221 -0.45 -7.42 -6.62
CA ARG A 221 -0.13 -8.79 -6.21
C ARG A 221 1.16 -8.84 -5.43
N TRP A 222 1.11 -9.57 -4.32
CA TRP A 222 2.27 -10.04 -3.59
C TRP A 222 2.39 -11.54 -3.76
N ASP A 223 3.53 -12.01 -4.25
CA ASP A 223 3.83 -13.44 -4.43
C ASP A 223 5.10 -13.83 -3.70
N SER A 224 5.21 -15.10 -3.33
CA SER A 224 6.32 -15.63 -2.54
C SER A 224 6.68 -17.03 -3.00
N ASP A 225 7.97 -17.36 -2.96
CA ASP A 225 8.50 -18.71 -3.11
C ASP A 225 9.74 -18.94 -2.22
N ASP A 226 10.19 -20.19 -2.15
CA ASP A 226 11.46 -20.54 -1.52
C ASP A 226 12.64 -19.91 -2.28
N ASN A 227 13.53 -19.22 -1.56
CA ASN A 227 14.72 -18.56 -2.10
C ASN A 227 16.04 -19.19 -1.61
N GLY A 228 15.97 -20.22 -0.75
CA GLY A 228 17.13 -21.04 -0.37
C GLY A 228 17.09 -21.54 1.07
N GLY A 229 18.06 -22.36 1.46
CA GLY A 229 18.13 -22.95 2.80
C GLY A 229 17.33 -24.25 2.96
N SER A 230 17.01 -24.62 4.20
CA SER A 230 16.32 -25.88 4.51
C SER A 230 15.54 -25.81 5.83
N GLY A 231 14.66 -26.78 6.08
CA GLY A 231 13.76 -26.74 7.24
C GLY A 231 12.49 -25.94 6.97
N SER A 232 11.93 -25.33 8.02
CA SER A 232 10.73 -24.47 7.96
C SER A 232 11.04 -23.11 7.36
N ARG A 233 10.00 -22.33 7.02
CA ARG A 233 10.07 -20.99 6.41
C ARG A 233 9.78 -19.92 7.43
N ASP A 234 10.29 -18.73 7.18
CA ASP A 234 10.00 -17.52 7.95
C ASP A 234 8.53 -17.08 7.79
N GLU A 235 8.06 -16.26 8.73
CA GLU A 235 6.73 -15.65 8.67
C GLU A 235 6.76 -14.26 8.02
N PHE A 236 5.70 -13.95 7.27
CA PHE A 236 5.54 -12.66 6.60
C PHE A 236 4.16 -12.08 6.88
N ALA A 237 4.06 -10.75 6.88
CA ALA A 237 2.79 -10.05 6.90
C ALA A 237 2.82 -8.78 6.04
N ILE A 238 1.68 -8.44 5.45
CA ILE A 238 1.49 -7.20 4.68
C ILE A 238 0.53 -6.30 5.46
N ASP A 239 0.87 -5.03 5.54
CA ASP A 239 0.13 -4.06 6.32
C ASP A 239 0.25 -2.65 5.73
N ASP A 240 -0.53 -1.70 6.26
CA ASP A 240 -0.48 -0.28 5.94
C ASP A 240 -0.53 0.02 4.43
N ILE A 241 -1.34 -0.74 3.68
CA ILE A 241 -1.49 -0.55 2.23
C ILE A 241 -2.24 0.76 2.01
N GLN A 242 -1.52 1.79 1.57
CA GLN A 242 -2.05 3.10 1.25
C GLN A 242 -2.03 3.36 -0.25
N LEU A 243 -3.16 3.80 -0.79
CA LEU A 243 -3.35 4.09 -2.20
C LEU A 243 -3.82 5.53 -2.41
N THR A 244 -3.17 6.26 -3.31
CA THR A 244 -3.63 7.58 -3.76
C THR A 244 -3.63 7.61 -5.28
N ALA A 245 -4.81 7.76 -5.88
CA ALA A 245 -4.97 7.86 -7.33
C ALA A 245 -4.82 9.28 -7.83
N ASN A 246 -4.16 9.50 -8.96
CA ASN A 246 -3.83 10.83 -9.50
C ASN A 246 -3.42 11.83 -8.40
N PRO A 247 -2.41 11.49 -7.58
CA PRO A 247 -1.90 12.41 -6.57
C PRO A 247 -1.48 13.71 -7.23
N ASN A 248 -1.91 14.85 -6.68
CA ASN A 248 -1.68 16.16 -7.26
C ASN A 248 -0.47 16.90 -6.67
N ASP A 249 0.19 16.25 -5.71
CA ASP A 249 1.42 16.66 -5.07
C ASP A 249 2.64 16.07 -5.78
N LEU A 250 2.50 15.44 -6.96
CA LEU A 250 3.62 14.88 -7.71
C LEU A 250 4.05 15.75 -8.89
N VAL A 251 5.35 15.79 -9.14
CA VAL A 251 5.94 16.25 -10.41
C VAL A 251 6.56 15.04 -11.11
N PHE A 252 6.13 14.73 -12.35
CA PHE A 252 6.71 13.64 -13.16
C PHE A 252 7.67 14.19 -14.23
N SER A 253 8.54 13.31 -14.74
CA SER A 253 9.17 13.45 -16.05
C SER A 253 9.02 12.13 -16.80
N GLU A 254 8.61 12.26 -18.06
CA GLU A 254 8.71 11.19 -19.04
C GLU A 254 9.52 11.72 -20.22
N ASN A 255 10.55 10.97 -20.65
CA ASN A 255 11.38 11.28 -21.81
C ASN A 255 12.11 12.64 -21.77
N GLY A 256 12.58 13.08 -20.59
CA GLY A 256 13.37 14.32 -20.48
C GLY A 256 12.55 15.60 -20.63
N SER A 257 11.23 15.48 -20.68
CA SER A 257 10.31 16.61 -20.56
C SER A 257 9.76 16.63 -19.14
N LEU A 258 9.77 17.80 -18.51
CA LEU A 258 8.99 18.03 -17.28
C LEU A 258 7.52 17.80 -17.63
N VAL A 259 7.01 16.61 -17.36
CA VAL A 259 5.59 16.32 -17.42
C VAL A 259 5.06 16.63 -16.04
N PHE A 260 4.85 17.92 -15.76
CA PHE A 260 4.02 18.31 -14.62
C PHE A 260 2.67 17.59 -14.80
N PRO A 261 2.25 16.64 -13.94
CA PRO A 261 0.85 16.30 -13.93
C PRO A 261 0.14 17.57 -13.43
N LEU A 262 -0.55 18.23 -14.35
CA LEU A 262 -1.35 19.40 -14.06
C LEU A 262 -2.52 18.97 -13.17
N TYR A 263 -2.36 18.96 -11.85
CA TYR A 263 -3.51 18.89 -10.93
C TYR A 263 -3.43 19.85 -9.73
N HIS A 264 -2.67 20.95 -9.87
CA HIS A 264 -3.00 22.19 -9.17
C HIS A 264 -3.93 23.03 -10.03
N LEU A 265 -5.03 23.54 -9.45
CA LEU A 265 -6.11 24.30 -10.11
C LEU A 265 -5.63 25.51 -10.98
N ASN A 266 -4.34 25.88 -10.89
CA ASN A 266 -3.71 27.03 -11.55
C ASN A 266 -2.44 26.70 -12.38
N GLY A 267 -1.95 25.45 -12.44
CA GLY A 267 -0.84 25.05 -13.33
C GLY A 267 0.58 25.55 -13.00
N THR A 268 0.92 25.71 -11.72
CA THR A 268 2.26 26.17 -11.28
C THR A 268 2.76 25.37 -10.08
N LEU A 269 4.07 25.11 -10.02
CA LEU A 269 4.76 24.51 -8.87
C LEU A 269 4.53 25.36 -7.60
N GLN A 270 4.15 24.72 -6.50
CA GLN A 270 3.97 25.36 -5.20
C GLN A 270 5.04 24.91 -4.21
N ALA A 271 5.28 25.75 -3.20
CA ALA A 271 6.21 25.41 -2.13
C ALA A 271 5.65 24.23 -1.33
N GLY A 272 6.43 23.16 -1.24
CA GLY A 272 6.07 21.94 -0.49
C GLY A 272 5.52 20.81 -1.35
N ASP A 273 5.43 20.98 -2.67
CA ASP A 273 5.06 19.90 -3.59
C ASP A 273 6.09 18.76 -3.53
N ASP A 274 5.63 17.51 -3.58
CA ASP A 274 6.52 16.35 -3.65
C ASP A 274 7.03 16.15 -5.09
N LEU A 275 8.28 15.71 -5.22
CA LEU A 275 8.88 15.37 -6.51
C LEU A 275 9.07 13.86 -6.62
N LEU A 276 8.66 13.28 -7.75
CA LEU A 276 9.02 11.93 -8.11
C LEU A 276 9.58 11.85 -9.52
N ALA A 277 10.88 11.62 -9.61
CA ALA A 277 11.54 11.36 -10.88
C ALA A 277 11.49 9.85 -11.17
N LEU A 278 10.66 9.43 -12.14
CA LEU A 278 10.49 8.03 -12.52
C LEU A 278 11.60 7.52 -13.44
N ASN A 279 11.95 8.29 -14.48
CA ASN A 279 13.01 8.02 -15.45
C ASN A 279 13.34 9.32 -16.23
N GLY A 280 14.45 9.36 -16.98
CA GLY A 280 14.84 10.51 -17.78
C GLY A 280 15.37 11.68 -16.93
N SER A 281 15.57 12.85 -17.56
CA SER A 281 16.13 14.02 -16.88
C SER A 281 15.07 15.09 -16.56
N ILE A 282 15.21 15.74 -15.41
CA ILE A 282 14.39 16.85 -14.90
C ILE A 282 15.34 18.02 -14.66
N ASP A 283 15.17 19.13 -15.37
CA ASP A 283 16.02 20.31 -15.20
C ASP A 283 15.24 21.49 -14.60
N PHE A 284 15.46 21.74 -13.30
CA PHE A 284 15.02 22.95 -12.62
C PHE A 284 15.99 24.10 -12.90
N ASN A 285 15.85 24.67 -14.10
CA ASN A 285 16.66 25.82 -14.56
C ASN A 285 16.01 27.19 -14.32
N PHE A 286 14.91 27.24 -13.56
CA PHE A 286 14.17 28.46 -13.24
C PHE A 286 14.14 28.68 -11.73
N GLY A 287 14.43 29.91 -11.28
CA GLY A 287 14.17 30.41 -9.92
C GLY A 287 14.62 29.51 -8.75
N ASN A 288 14.41 29.95 -7.51
CA ASN A 288 14.54 29.02 -6.38
C ASN A 288 13.30 28.10 -6.33
N VAL A 289 13.50 26.86 -5.92
CA VAL A 289 12.46 25.83 -5.85
C VAL A 289 12.28 25.39 -4.39
N ALA A 290 11.04 25.13 -3.98
CA ALA A 290 10.72 24.61 -2.66
C ALA A 290 9.86 23.36 -2.79
N LEU A 291 10.35 22.22 -2.29
CA LEU A 291 9.70 20.92 -2.42
C LEU A 291 9.46 20.28 -1.04
N GLY A 292 8.51 19.34 -1.00
CA GLY A 292 8.26 18.42 0.09
C GLY A 292 9.25 17.26 0.05
N ASN A 293 8.74 16.05 -0.11
CA ASN A 293 9.52 14.84 -0.32
C ASN A 293 10.05 14.77 -1.75
N ILE A 294 11.27 14.29 -1.93
CA ILE A 294 11.86 14.01 -3.24
C ILE A 294 12.21 12.53 -3.32
N THR A 295 11.67 11.84 -4.32
CA THR A 295 12.07 10.48 -4.66
C THR A 295 12.59 10.44 -6.08
N ILE A 296 13.78 9.87 -6.27
CA ILE A 296 14.42 9.75 -7.59
C ILE A 296 14.69 8.27 -7.81
N ASN A 297 14.01 7.68 -8.80
CA ASN A 297 14.16 6.27 -9.12
C ASN A 297 15.45 6.01 -9.93
N PRO A 298 15.94 4.76 -9.95
CA PRO A 298 17.04 4.37 -10.83
C PRO A 298 16.75 4.73 -12.29
N GLY A 299 17.73 5.32 -12.98
CA GLY A 299 17.59 5.78 -14.37
C GLY A 299 17.03 7.20 -14.52
N ALA A 300 16.55 7.82 -13.44
CA ALA A 300 16.16 9.23 -13.43
C ALA A 300 17.31 10.15 -13.02
N GLU A 301 17.28 11.37 -13.54
CA GLU A 301 18.20 12.46 -13.22
C GLU A 301 17.40 13.72 -12.87
N VAL A 302 17.77 14.39 -11.78
CA VAL A 302 17.19 15.66 -11.35
C VAL A 302 18.31 16.67 -11.17
N ASP A 303 18.22 17.77 -11.92
CA ASP A 303 19.18 18.85 -11.95
C ASP A 303 18.55 20.12 -11.35
N PHE A 304 19.29 20.77 -10.46
CA PHE A 304 18.96 22.09 -9.95
C PHE A 304 20.03 23.09 -10.39
N THR A 305 19.63 24.18 -11.05
CA THR A 305 20.51 25.30 -11.40
C THR A 305 20.41 26.46 -10.39
N ASN A 306 19.45 26.38 -9.48
CA ASN A 306 19.17 27.37 -8.43
C ASN A 306 18.92 26.67 -7.08
N ASN A 307 18.62 27.44 -6.03
CA ASN A 307 18.51 26.88 -4.69
C ASN A 307 17.29 26.00 -4.53
N LEU A 308 17.46 24.88 -3.83
CA LEU A 308 16.39 24.00 -3.37
C LEU A 308 16.14 24.24 -1.88
N THR A 309 14.90 24.51 -1.50
CA THR A 309 14.40 24.42 -0.13
C THR A 309 13.61 23.13 0.05
N LEU A 310 13.84 22.40 1.14
CA LEU A 310 13.10 21.19 1.46
C LEU A 310 12.15 21.41 2.63
N SER A 311 11.04 20.67 2.61
CA SER A 311 10.12 20.52 3.74
C SER A 311 9.85 19.05 4.10
N GLY A 312 10.41 18.10 3.34
CA GLY A 312 10.31 16.65 3.57
C GLY A 312 11.63 15.90 3.31
N ASP A 313 11.51 14.59 3.12
CA ASP A 313 12.65 13.65 2.97
C ASP A 313 13.16 13.56 1.51
N VAL A 314 14.42 13.15 1.32
CA VAL A 314 14.99 12.83 0.01
C VAL A 314 15.42 11.36 -0.04
N VAL A 315 14.93 10.64 -1.04
CA VAL A 315 15.36 9.28 -1.39
C VAL A 315 15.89 9.31 -2.82
N ASN A 316 17.21 9.40 -2.98
CA ASN A 316 17.86 9.39 -4.28
C ASN A 316 18.47 8.02 -4.63
N ASN A 317 17.81 7.29 -5.53
CA ASN A 317 18.31 6.07 -6.14
C ASN A 317 18.78 6.26 -7.60
N GLY A 318 18.76 7.51 -8.10
CA GLY A 318 19.25 7.90 -9.41
C GLY A 318 20.32 8.99 -9.29
N SER A 319 20.23 10.00 -10.17
CA SER A 319 21.14 11.16 -10.17
C SER A 319 20.45 12.39 -9.61
N LEU A 320 21.00 12.95 -8.54
CA LEU A 320 20.62 14.27 -8.02
C LEU A 320 21.81 15.22 -8.18
N ILE A 321 21.65 16.27 -8.97
CA ILE A 321 22.74 17.16 -9.37
C ILE A 321 22.41 18.61 -9.03
N PHE A 322 23.33 19.28 -8.33
CA PHE A 322 23.31 20.73 -8.15
C PHE A 322 24.38 21.35 -9.04
N LYS A 323 23.95 22.19 -9.98
CA LYS A 323 24.81 22.84 -10.98
C LYS A 323 25.17 24.26 -10.56
N SER A 324 26.43 24.63 -10.74
CA SER A 324 26.89 26.01 -10.78
C SER A 324 26.93 26.49 -12.24
N THR A 325 26.55 27.74 -12.44
CA THR A 325 26.71 28.50 -13.70
C THR A 325 27.68 29.66 -13.48
N THR A 326 27.89 30.48 -14.51
CA THR A 326 28.67 31.73 -14.42
C THR A 326 28.14 32.68 -13.34
N THR A 327 26.83 32.64 -13.06
CA THR A 327 26.14 33.63 -12.24
C THR A 327 25.47 33.05 -11.01
N ASN A 328 25.40 31.72 -10.89
CA ASN A 328 24.72 31.08 -9.78
C ASN A 328 25.40 29.78 -9.32
N THR A 329 25.20 29.41 -8.07
CA THR A 329 25.54 28.07 -7.57
C THR A 329 24.32 27.50 -6.89
N ALA A 330 23.75 26.46 -7.48
CA ALA A 330 22.67 25.73 -6.84
C ALA A 330 23.16 25.13 -5.52
N GLN A 331 22.38 25.33 -4.48
CA GLN A 331 22.63 24.77 -3.16
C GLN A 331 21.34 24.18 -2.59
N LEU A 332 21.51 23.21 -1.71
CA LEU A 332 20.45 22.82 -0.79
C LEU A 332 20.44 23.82 0.37
N ASP A 333 19.38 24.62 0.45
CA ASP A 333 19.32 25.80 1.33
C ASP A 333 18.79 25.43 2.73
N VAL A 334 17.46 25.38 2.90
CA VAL A 334 16.83 24.99 4.16
C VAL A 334 16.45 23.51 4.13
N VAL A 335 16.86 22.78 5.17
CA VAL A 335 16.48 21.38 5.42
C VAL A 335 15.92 21.25 6.85
N PRO A 336 14.67 20.80 7.04
CA PRO A 336 14.10 20.57 8.36
C PRO A 336 14.92 19.56 9.17
N ALA A 337 15.01 19.76 10.49
CA ALA A 337 15.87 18.98 11.38
C ALA A 337 15.55 17.47 11.42
N ASN A 338 14.34 17.07 11.03
CA ASN A 338 13.85 15.70 10.99
C ASN A 338 13.93 15.06 9.60
N SER A 339 14.40 15.79 8.58
CA SER A 339 14.46 15.26 7.22
C SER A 339 15.56 14.22 7.07
N LYS A 340 15.28 13.15 6.34
CA LYS A 340 16.24 12.12 5.96
C LYS A 340 16.67 12.36 4.52
N LEU A 341 17.99 12.41 4.29
CA LEU A 341 18.57 12.52 2.95
C LEU A 341 19.33 11.22 2.66
N LEU A 342 18.78 10.37 1.81
CA LEU A 342 19.32 9.07 1.44
C LEU A 342 19.79 9.09 -0.02
N GLY A 343 20.96 8.52 -0.29
CA GLY A 343 21.54 8.46 -1.63
C GLY A 343 22.68 9.44 -1.88
N ASN A 344 23.20 9.43 -3.10
CA ASN A 344 24.34 10.27 -3.50
C ASN A 344 23.87 11.64 -4.01
N VAL A 345 24.69 12.67 -3.87
CA VAL A 345 24.45 13.98 -4.48
C VAL A 345 25.69 14.40 -5.26
N THR A 346 25.50 14.91 -6.47
CA THR A 346 26.58 15.42 -7.31
C THR A 346 26.54 16.94 -7.34
N ILE A 347 27.70 17.58 -7.13
CA ILE A 347 27.87 19.02 -7.32
C ILE A 347 28.69 19.25 -8.58
N GLN A 348 28.13 19.93 -9.57
CA GLN A 348 28.82 20.30 -10.80
C GLN A 348 29.25 21.76 -10.75
N ARG A 349 30.55 22.02 -10.75
CA ARG A 349 31.10 23.38 -10.69
C ARG A 349 31.22 23.99 -12.09
N TYR A 350 30.91 25.27 -12.19
CA TYR A 350 31.27 26.07 -13.36
C TYR A 350 32.78 26.31 -13.33
N ILE A 351 33.49 25.92 -14.39
CA ILE A 351 34.94 26.08 -14.53
C ILE A 351 35.23 27.26 -15.47
#